data_AF-J2VXC5-F1
#
_entry.id   AF-J2VXC5-F1
#
_cell.length_a   1.000
_cell.length_b   1.000
_cell.length_c   1.000
_cell.angle_alpha   90.00
_cell.angle_beta   90.00
_cell.angle_gamma   90.00
#
_symmetry.space_group_name_H-M   'P 1'
#
loop_
_entity.id
_entity.type
_entity.pdbx_description
1 polymer ?
#
loop_
_entity_poly.entity_id
_entity_poly.type
_entity_poly.pdbx_seq_one_letter_code
_entity_poly.pdbx_strand_id
1 'polypeptide(L)'
;MKSVLLILVLGLLAGCSSHPPASTASPQDGGVVASAKESIDASSTGPQVAAELTRRYRDTRINCGKDSMPAFLCSGILLRGTALAAGFDVWDPSPTAIRTGGTSFSYVRSDYKMKRLAFTYNKGLIFFPILSTPAGKANIEVLCFFPVDGTSDARTNNGCGEVPGYPSSVACNSQNIRTGEQWAANYRKYASTGHHYRAVCSFDVRDAANNLSGPNFYQGMIGGRAISPTTFNIPNDVKLKTWQAGLAKTLPIEAFFYYVRDGKTGLKDVQVDQRRFKVLTGVAIPIIKVTMPGTLEENTTFAYQEADQAVN
;
A
#
# COMPACT_ATOMS: atom_id res chain seq x y z
N MET A 1 70.42 20.32 56.61
CA MET A 1 69.31 21.16 56.10
C MET A 1 68.11 20.91 57.01
N LYS A 2 68.00 21.70 58.10
CA LYS A 2 66.89 22.65 58.38
C LYS A 2 65.51 21.97 58.29
N SER A 3 64.97 21.44 59.40
CA SER A 3 64.18 22.13 60.44
C SER A 3 62.85 22.67 59.93
N VAL A 4 61.79 22.41 60.73
CA VAL A 4 60.56 23.22 61.00
C VAL A 4 59.31 22.34 60.86
N LEU A 5 58.22 22.47 61.62
CA LEU A 5 57.84 22.91 62.97
C LEU A 5 56.30 22.88 62.94
N LEU A 6 55.65 22.58 64.08
CA LEU A 6 54.34 23.08 64.55
C LEU A 6 53.09 22.84 63.67
N ILE A 7 52.14 21.98 64.06
CA ILE A 7 51.03 22.23 65.01
C ILE A 7 50.09 23.36 64.56
N LEU A 8 48.82 23.03 64.27
CA LEU A 8 47.70 23.71 64.92
C LEU A 8 46.47 22.80 65.02
N VAL A 9 46.03 22.64 66.27
CA VAL A 9 44.81 22.00 66.73
C VAL A 9 43.70 23.06 66.75
N LEU A 10 42.52 22.73 66.24
CA LEU A 10 41.19 23.23 66.62
C LEU A 10 40.22 22.21 65.99
N GLY A 11 39.31 21.50 66.66
CA GLY A 11 38.58 21.80 67.87
C GLY A 11 37.08 21.82 67.53
N LEU A 12 36.36 20.79 68.00
CA LEU A 12 34.93 20.76 68.36
C LEU A 12 33.88 20.11 67.41
N LEU A 13 33.36 18.99 67.96
CA LEU A 13 31.94 18.63 68.16
C LEU A 13 31.14 17.92 67.05
N ALA A 14 31.08 16.59 67.25
CA ALA A 14 29.88 15.75 67.35
C ALA A 14 28.60 16.14 66.61
N GLY A 15 28.19 15.26 65.71
CA GLY A 15 26.80 15.05 65.30
C GLY A 15 26.66 13.69 64.64
N CYS A 16 26.23 12.68 65.40
CA CYS A 16 25.88 11.37 64.85
C CYS A 16 24.55 11.48 64.08
N SER A 17 24.53 11.03 62.83
CA SER A 17 23.32 10.51 62.20
C SER A 17 23.73 9.44 61.20
N SER A 18 23.39 8.20 61.55
CA SER A 18 23.54 7.01 60.73
C SER A 18 22.54 7.05 59.58
N HIS A 19 23.05 7.06 58.34
CA HIS A 19 22.31 6.63 57.16
C HIS A 19 23.16 5.60 56.40
N PRO A 20 22.66 4.38 56.17
CA PRO A 20 23.38 3.38 55.40
C PRO A 20 23.48 3.79 53.91
N PRO A 21 24.58 3.46 53.24
CA PRO A 21 24.88 3.94 51.90
C PRO A 21 24.04 3.25 50.81
N ALA A 22 23.55 4.08 49.89
CA ALA A 22 22.97 3.67 48.62
C ALA A 22 23.98 2.83 47.82
N SER A 23 23.57 1.61 47.47
CA SER A 23 24.30 0.78 46.51
C SER A 23 24.03 1.25 45.09
N THR A 24 25.11 1.53 44.38
CA THR A 24 25.21 1.72 42.95
C THR A 24 24.87 0.43 42.20
N ALA A 25 23.83 0.45 41.38
CA ALA A 25 23.56 -0.57 40.38
C ALA A 25 23.42 0.08 38.99
N SER A 26 24.16 -0.46 38.03
CA SER A 26 24.20 -0.06 36.61
C SER A 26 22.88 -0.31 35.87
N PRO A 27 22.64 0.37 34.75
CA PRO A 27 21.36 0.31 34.02
C PRO A 27 21.31 -0.91 33.09
N GLN A 28 20.28 -1.74 33.24
CA GLN A 28 19.90 -2.80 32.30
C GLN A 28 18.42 -2.63 31.91
N ASP A 29 18.23 -2.51 30.60
CA ASP A 29 17.05 -2.85 29.79
C ASP A 29 15.66 -2.39 30.23
N GLY A 30 15.29 -1.20 29.74
CA GLY A 30 14.53 -1.13 28.49
C GLY A 30 13.33 -2.06 28.36
N GLY A 31 12.31 -1.84 29.19
CA GLY A 31 10.99 -2.44 29.02
C GLY A 31 10.44 -2.16 27.61
N VAL A 32 10.33 -3.24 26.83
CA VAL A 32 9.68 -3.26 25.52
C VAL A 32 8.23 -2.84 25.71
N VAL A 33 7.90 -1.61 25.28
CA VAL A 33 6.52 -1.18 25.14
C VAL A 33 5.93 -2.01 24.00
N ALA A 34 5.15 -3.03 24.36
CA ALA A 34 4.36 -3.79 23.40
C ALA A 34 3.45 -2.81 22.65
N SER A 35 3.79 -2.54 21.39
CA SER A 35 2.93 -1.81 20.47
C SER A 35 1.66 -2.65 20.29
N ALA A 36 0.61 -2.26 21.00
CA ALA A 36 -0.71 -2.81 20.80
C ALA A 36 -1.07 -2.59 19.32
N LYS A 37 -1.26 -3.68 18.58
CA LYS A 37 -1.90 -3.64 17.27
C LYS A 37 -3.32 -3.13 17.48
N GLU A 38 -3.55 -1.84 17.32
CA GLU A 38 -4.90 -1.32 17.10
C GLU A 38 -5.42 -1.98 15.82
N SER A 39 -6.34 -2.92 16.01
CA SER A 39 -7.10 -3.49 14.91
C SER A 39 -8.17 -2.49 14.53
N ILE A 40 -8.19 -2.13 13.25
CA ILE A 40 -9.19 -1.24 12.66
C ILE A 40 -10.49 -2.05 12.55
N ASP A 41 -11.50 -1.66 13.32
CA ASP A 41 -12.86 -2.21 13.20
C ASP A 41 -13.59 -1.52 12.03
N ALA A 42 -14.67 -2.13 11.54
CA ALA A 42 -15.60 -1.53 10.58
C ALA A 42 -16.26 -0.23 11.10
N SER A 43 -16.03 0.15 12.37
CA SER A 43 -16.48 1.38 13.01
C SER A 43 -15.44 2.51 13.04
N SER A 44 -14.26 2.35 12.42
CA SER A 44 -13.23 3.40 12.46
C SER A 44 -13.70 4.71 11.82
N THR A 45 -13.39 5.81 12.49
CA THR A 45 -13.72 7.16 12.03
C THR A 45 -12.86 7.56 10.83
N GLY A 46 -13.34 8.49 10.01
CA GLY A 46 -12.59 9.00 8.86
C GLY A 46 -11.17 9.49 9.18
N PRO A 47 -10.92 10.24 10.28
CA PRO A 47 -9.57 10.60 10.72
C PRO A 47 -8.68 9.39 11.04
N GLN A 48 -9.22 8.35 11.68
CA GLN A 48 -8.46 7.12 11.97
C GLN A 48 -8.08 6.40 10.68
N VAL A 49 -8.99 6.32 9.70
CA VAL A 49 -8.69 5.75 8.37
C VAL A 49 -7.58 6.54 7.67
N ALA A 50 -7.62 7.88 7.67
CA ALA A 50 -6.55 8.70 7.07
C ALA A 50 -5.18 8.48 7.75
N ALA A 51 -5.17 8.36 9.08
CA ALA A 51 -3.95 8.08 9.85
C ALA A 51 -3.38 6.68 9.53
N GLU A 52 -4.25 5.66 9.46
CA GLU A 52 -3.85 4.30 9.11
C GLU A 52 -3.32 4.19 7.68
N LEU A 53 -3.95 4.86 6.71
CA LEU A 53 -3.46 4.95 5.34
C LEU A 53 -2.07 5.58 5.29
N THR A 54 -1.85 6.66 6.04
CA THR A 54 -0.54 7.31 6.16
C THR A 54 0.51 6.36 6.78
N ARG A 55 0.13 5.64 7.84
CA ARG A 55 1.00 4.65 8.49
C ARG A 55 1.40 3.54 7.51
N ARG A 56 0.44 2.92 6.81
CA ARG A 56 0.71 1.85 5.82
C ARG A 56 1.48 2.33 4.61
N TYR A 57 1.23 3.54 4.14
CA TYR A 57 2.00 4.11 3.03
C TYR A 57 3.49 4.26 3.38
N ARG A 58 3.82 4.63 4.63
CA ARG A 58 5.22 4.80 5.09
C ARG A 58 5.94 3.49 5.41
N ASP A 59 5.21 2.38 5.48
CA ASP A 59 5.66 1.11 6.00
C ASP A 59 6.29 0.23 4.91
N THR A 60 7.61 0.39 4.73
CA THR A 60 8.39 -0.16 3.60
C THR A 60 8.88 -1.60 3.81
N ARG A 61 8.33 -2.33 4.79
CA ARG A 61 8.71 -3.74 5.04
C ARG A 61 8.65 -4.58 3.76
N ILE A 62 9.53 -5.59 3.67
CA ILE A 62 9.66 -6.44 2.47
C ILE A 62 8.44 -7.36 2.31
N ASN A 63 7.96 -7.93 3.42
CA ASN A 63 6.84 -8.85 3.50
C ASN A 63 6.12 -8.67 4.86
N CYS A 64 5.02 -9.37 5.10
CA CYS A 64 4.22 -9.30 6.32
C CYS A 64 4.66 -10.32 7.39
N GLY A 65 5.95 -10.66 7.43
CA GLY A 65 6.58 -11.52 8.44
C GLY A 65 7.06 -12.87 7.92
N LYS A 66 6.66 -13.27 6.70
CA LYS A 66 7.09 -14.51 6.03
C LYS A 66 7.15 -14.29 4.52
N ASP A 67 7.95 -15.08 3.82
CA ASP A 67 8.06 -15.01 2.36
C ASP A 67 6.77 -15.38 1.63
N SER A 68 5.91 -16.19 2.25
CA SER A 68 4.57 -16.48 1.73
C SER A 68 3.55 -15.34 1.93
N MET A 69 3.96 -14.22 2.54
CA MET A 69 3.08 -13.12 2.90
C MET A 69 3.55 -11.79 2.29
N PRO A 70 3.25 -11.50 1.01
CA PRO A 70 3.63 -10.24 0.37
C PRO A 70 3.25 -8.98 1.14
N ALA A 71 4.00 -7.89 0.96
CA ALA A 71 3.78 -6.64 1.68
C ALA A 71 2.35 -6.06 1.52
N PHE A 72 1.69 -6.25 0.37
CA PHE A 72 0.31 -5.76 0.14
C PHE A 72 -0.71 -6.34 1.12
N LEU A 73 -0.38 -7.42 1.83
CA LEU A 73 -1.24 -8.02 2.84
C LEU A 73 -1.34 -7.17 4.12
N CYS A 74 -0.42 -6.23 4.37
CA CYS A 74 -0.37 -5.45 5.62
C CYS A 74 0.24 -4.03 5.51
N SER A 75 0.84 -3.67 4.37
CA SER A 75 1.37 -2.33 4.14
C SER A 75 1.11 -1.86 2.71
N GLY A 76 1.43 -0.59 2.45
CA GLY A 76 1.03 0.12 1.23
C GLY A 76 -0.49 0.24 1.06
N ILE A 77 -0.88 0.86 -0.04
CA ILE A 77 -2.28 1.16 -0.35
C ILE A 77 -2.67 0.52 -1.67
N LEU A 78 -3.66 -0.36 -1.64
CA LEU A 78 -4.33 -0.90 -2.83
C LEU A 78 -5.50 0.02 -3.20
N LEU A 79 -5.38 0.69 -4.34
CA LEU A 79 -6.34 1.69 -4.79
C LEU A 79 -6.80 1.40 -6.22
N ARG A 80 -8.09 1.56 -6.47
CA ARG A 80 -8.70 1.38 -7.80
C ARG A 80 -9.35 2.68 -8.24
N GLY A 81 -8.86 3.23 -9.34
CA GLY A 81 -9.55 4.30 -10.06
C GLY A 81 -10.86 3.78 -10.65
N THR A 82 -11.90 4.61 -10.62
CA THR A 82 -13.22 4.23 -11.14
C THR A 82 -13.75 5.31 -12.08
N ALA A 83 -14.54 4.89 -13.07
CA ALA A 83 -15.21 5.80 -13.99
C ALA A 83 -16.34 6.58 -13.30
N LEU A 84 -16.85 7.61 -13.97
CA LEU A 84 -18.07 8.29 -13.56
C LEU A 84 -19.22 7.28 -13.46
N ALA A 85 -19.97 7.32 -12.36
CA ALA A 85 -21.15 6.48 -12.19
C ALA A 85 -22.21 6.87 -13.23
N ALA A 86 -22.59 5.93 -14.10
CA ALA A 86 -23.55 6.15 -15.17
C ALA A 86 -24.49 4.94 -15.30
N GLY A 87 -25.38 4.78 -14.32
CA GLY A 87 -26.33 3.66 -14.27
C GLY A 87 -25.74 2.33 -13.79
N PHE A 88 -24.54 2.36 -13.19
CA PHE A 88 -23.89 1.20 -12.59
C PHE A 88 -23.20 1.60 -11.28
N ASP A 89 -22.97 0.62 -10.41
CA ASP A 89 -22.27 0.79 -9.15
C ASP A 89 -20.75 0.64 -9.37
N VAL A 90 -19.95 1.62 -8.97
CA VAL A 90 -18.53 1.74 -9.39
C VAL A 90 -17.59 0.70 -8.77
N TRP A 91 -18.04 0.01 -7.73
CA TRP A 91 -17.36 -1.13 -7.11
C TRP A 91 -17.74 -2.47 -7.75
N ASP A 92 -18.72 -2.50 -8.66
CA ASP A 92 -18.98 -3.72 -9.42
C ASP A 92 -17.91 -3.91 -10.51
N PRO A 93 -17.64 -5.17 -10.89
CA PRO A 93 -16.67 -5.44 -11.95
C PRO A 93 -17.10 -4.83 -13.28
N SER A 94 -16.15 -4.24 -14.01
CA SER A 94 -16.40 -3.80 -15.38
C SER A 94 -16.58 -5.00 -16.33
N PRO A 95 -17.19 -4.84 -17.52
CA PRO A 95 -17.27 -5.90 -18.51
C PRO A 95 -15.91 -6.54 -18.85
N THR A 96 -14.84 -5.73 -18.85
CA THR A 96 -13.47 -6.24 -19.03
C THR A 96 -12.98 -7.06 -17.84
N ALA A 97 -13.27 -6.65 -16.60
CA ALA A 97 -12.93 -7.44 -15.42
C ALA A 97 -13.69 -8.79 -15.43
N ILE A 98 -14.97 -8.79 -15.80
CA ILE A 98 -15.76 -10.03 -15.95
C ILE A 98 -15.15 -10.94 -17.03
N ARG A 99 -14.85 -10.39 -18.21
CA ARG A 99 -14.29 -11.15 -19.34
C ARG A 99 -12.93 -11.77 -18.99
N THR A 100 -12.05 -11.00 -18.37
CA THR A 100 -10.69 -11.46 -18.05
C THR A 100 -10.68 -12.31 -16.80
N GLY A 101 -11.59 -12.07 -15.86
CA GLY A 101 -11.57 -12.63 -14.50
C GLY A 101 -10.60 -11.93 -13.56
N GLY A 102 -10.02 -10.78 -13.95
CA GLY A 102 -9.09 -10.00 -13.15
C GLY A 102 -9.44 -8.51 -13.10
N THR A 103 -9.57 -7.96 -11.90
CA THR A 103 -9.86 -6.55 -11.65
C THR A 103 -8.57 -5.80 -11.34
N SER A 104 -8.27 -4.73 -12.09
CA SER A 104 -7.06 -3.92 -11.89
C SER A 104 -7.15 -2.94 -10.72
N PHE A 105 -6.08 -2.92 -9.95
CA PHE A 105 -5.75 -1.97 -8.89
C PHE A 105 -4.36 -1.40 -9.15
N SER A 106 -4.03 -0.32 -8.47
CA SER A 106 -2.66 0.14 -8.29
C SER A 106 -2.24 -0.04 -6.84
N TYR A 107 -0.94 -0.15 -6.62
CA TYR A 107 -0.32 -0.18 -5.30
C TYR A 107 0.63 1.00 -5.13
N VAL A 108 0.53 1.72 -4.01
CA VAL A 108 1.46 2.82 -3.68
C VAL A 108 2.05 2.65 -2.28
N ARG A 109 3.31 3.04 -2.17
CA ARG A 109 4.08 3.06 -0.92
C ARG A 109 5.14 4.17 -0.99
N SER A 110 5.68 4.60 0.14
CA SER A 110 6.66 5.69 0.20
C SER A 110 7.94 5.44 -0.61
N ASP A 111 8.28 4.17 -0.88
CA ASP A 111 9.38 3.76 -1.75
C ASP A 111 8.92 3.26 -3.14
N TYR A 112 7.62 3.28 -3.43
CA TYR A 112 7.04 2.87 -4.71
C TYR A 112 5.90 3.82 -5.10
N LYS A 113 6.30 4.97 -5.66
CA LYS A 113 5.43 6.13 -5.90
C LYS A 113 4.85 6.14 -7.31
N MET A 114 3.69 6.78 -7.45
CA MET A 114 2.99 6.98 -8.72
C MET A 114 2.34 8.35 -8.72
N LYS A 115 2.45 9.10 -9.82
CA LYS A 115 1.94 10.47 -9.89
C LYS A 115 0.46 10.61 -10.30
N ARG A 116 -0.15 9.52 -10.80
CA ARG A 116 -1.53 9.51 -11.30
C ARG A 116 -2.10 8.11 -11.44
N LEU A 117 -3.41 7.98 -11.50
CA LEU A 117 -4.10 6.74 -11.88
C LEU A 117 -4.05 6.49 -13.40
N ALA A 118 -4.49 5.28 -13.79
CA ALA A 118 -4.79 4.93 -15.17
C ALA A 118 -5.91 5.80 -15.75
N PHE A 119 -5.96 5.88 -17.08
CA PHE A 119 -6.91 6.69 -17.85
C PHE A 119 -6.95 8.15 -17.35
N THR A 120 -8.14 8.71 -17.18
CA THR A 120 -8.41 10.05 -16.63
C THR A 120 -8.97 10.01 -15.22
N TYR A 121 -8.93 8.85 -14.55
CA TYR A 121 -9.52 8.68 -13.23
C TYR A 121 -8.90 9.64 -12.21
N ASN A 122 -9.77 10.28 -11.43
CA ASN A 122 -9.43 11.18 -10.34
C ASN A 122 -10.18 10.84 -9.03
N LYS A 123 -10.86 9.69 -9.00
CA LYS A 123 -11.56 9.14 -7.83
C LYS A 123 -11.65 7.63 -7.88
N GLY A 124 -11.98 7.01 -6.75
CA GLY A 124 -12.03 5.57 -6.66
C GLY A 124 -12.28 5.04 -5.26
N LEU A 125 -11.84 3.82 -5.05
CA LEU A 125 -11.95 3.09 -3.79
C LEU A 125 -10.58 2.56 -3.35
N ILE A 126 -10.41 2.44 -2.04
CA ILE A 126 -9.28 1.82 -1.37
C ILE A 126 -9.78 0.55 -0.70
N PHE A 127 -9.06 -0.55 -0.91
CA PHE A 127 -9.33 -1.80 -0.19
C PHE A 127 -8.51 -1.87 1.09
N PHE A 128 -9.11 -2.48 2.11
CA PHE A 128 -8.38 -2.95 3.29
C PHE A 128 -7.20 -3.84 2.85
N PRO A 129 -6.06 -3.78 3.56
CA PRO A 129 -5.05 -4.79 3.38
C PRO A 129 -5.60 -6.12 3.92
N ILE A 130 -5.27 -7.23 3.26
CA ILE A 130 -5.96 -8.51 3.48
C ILE A 130 -5.92 -8.95 4.95
N LEU A 131 -4.79 -8.77 5.66
CA LEU A 131 -4.65 -9.21 7.05
C LEU A 131 -5.37 -8.32 8.08
N SER A 132 -5.91 -7.17 7.67
CA SER A 132 -6.76 -6.34 8.51
C SER A 132 -8.15 -6.16 7.90
N THR A 133 -8.58 -7.07 7.02
CA THR A 133 -9.93 -7.08 6.48
C THR A 133 -10.92 -7.40 7.62
N PRO A 134 -11.89 -6.51 7.91
CA PRO A 134 -12.87 -6.77 8.98
C PRO A 134 -13.69 -8.03 8.74
N ALA A 135 -14.19 -8.63 9.82
CA ALA A 135 -15.06 -9.80 9.75
C ALA A 135 -16.29 -9.54 8.86
N GLY A 136 -16.69 -10.54 8.07
CA GLY A 136 -17.81 -10.44 7.13
C GLY A 136 -17.49 -9.76 5.80
N LYS A 137 -16.28 -9.21 5.61
CA LYS A 137 -15.78 -8.78 4.30
C LYS A 137 -15.01 -9.91 3.61
N ALA A 138 -15.02 -9.90 2.28
CA ALA A 138 -14.37 -10.89 1.44
C ALA A 138 -12.87 -10.63 1.33
N ASN A 139 -12.08 -11.71 1.42
CA ASN A 139 -10.67 -11.69 1.05
C ASN A 139 -10.55 -11.90 -0.45
N ILE A 140 -10.19 -10.84 -1.18
CA ILE A 140 -10.00 -10.90 -2.63
C ILE A 140 -8.55 -11.26 -2.92
N GLU A 141 -8.33 -12.40 -3.57
CA GLU A 141 -7.00 -12.88 -3.94
C GLU A 141 -6.28 -11.88 -4.86
N VAL A 142 -5.01 -11.58 -4.56
CA VAL A 142 -4.11 -10.85 -5.45
C VAL A 142 -3.37 -11.85 -6.32
N LEU A 143 -3.50 -11.71 -7.62
CA LEU A 143 -3.07 -12.71 -8.60
C LEU A 143 -1.67 -12.44 -9.13
N CYS A 144 -1.43 -11.20 -9.55
CA CYS A 144 -0.14 -10.81 -10.09
C CYS A 144 0.12 -9.31 -9.98
N PHE A 145 1.39 -8.96 -10.11
CA PHE A 145 1.85 -7.58 -10.11
C PHE A 145 2.68 -7.28 -11.35
N PHE A 146 2.32 -6.19 -12.04
CA PHE A 146 3.14 -5.56 -13.07
C PHE A 146 3.70 -4.24 -12.52
N PRO A 147 5.03 -4.01 -12.60
CA PRO A 147 5.62 -2.78 -12.11
C PRO A 147 5.11 -1.50 -12.80
N VAL A 148 4.68 -1.60 -14.05
CA VAL A 148 3.98 -0.57 -14.83
C VAL A 148 2.77 -1.20 -15.53
N ASP A 149 1.97 -0.43 -16.25
CA ASP A 149 0.80 -0.91 -16.97
C ASP A 149 1.12 -2.19 -17.78
N GLY A 150 0.46 -3.28 -17.40
CA GLY A 150 0.69 -4.60 -17.97
C GLY A 150 -0.04 -4.83 -19.28
N THR A 151 -0.96 -3.95 -19.71
CA THR A 151 -1.95 -4.27 -20.76
C THR A 151 -2.76 -5.51 -20.39
N SER A 152 -3.18 -5.60 -19.13
CA SER A 152 -3.81 -6.81 -18.58
C SER A 152 -5.20 -7.12 -19.14
N ASP A 153 -5.86 -6.14 -19.76
CA ASP A 153 -7.17 -6.30 -20.40
C ASP A 153 -7.15 -7.22 -21.64
N ALA A 154 -5.97 -7.41 -22.24
CA ALA A 154 -5.72 -8.25 -23.41
C ALA A 154 -5.02 -9.58 -23.08
N ARG A 155 -4.83 -9.89 -21.79
CA ARG A 155 -4.08 -11.06 -21.35
C ARG A 155 -4.98 -12.21 -20.93
N THR A 156 -4.48 -13.43 -21.10
CA THR A 156 -5.06 -14.66 -20.55
C THR A 156 -4.86 -14.75 -19.03
N ASN A 157 -5.36 -15.81 -18.39
CA ASN A 157 -5.12 -16.14 -16.98
C ASN A 157 -5.39 -14.96 -16.03
N ASN A 158 -6.63 -14.43 -16.04
CA ASN A 158 -7.05 -13.33 -15.16
C ASN A 158 -6.27 -12.03 -15.37
N GLY A 159 -5.78 -11.80 -16.58
CA GLY A 159 -4.95 -10.65 -16.92
C GLY A 159 -3.47 -10.79 -16.54
N CYS A 160 -3.06 -11.97 -16.05
CA CYS A 160 -1.69 -12.25 -15.60
C CYS A 160 -0.87 -13.09 -16.60
N GLY A 161 -1.51 -13.66 -17.62
CA GLY A 161 -0.88 -14.50 -18.61
C GLY A 161 -0.29 -13.73 -19.79
N GLU A 162 -0.13 -14.43 -20.89
CA GLU A 162 0.29 -13.85 -22.16
C GLU A 162 -0.82 -13.02 -22.80
N VAL A 163 -0.41 -12.06 -23.62
CA VAL A 163 -1.24 -11.52 -24.69
C VAL A 163 -1.28 -12.56 -25.82
N PRO A 164 -2.46 -13.01 -26.27
CA PRO A 164 -2.57 -13.95 -27.38
C PRO A 164 -1.78 -13.51 -28.61
N GLY A 165 -1.02 -14.43 -29.21
CA GLY A 165 -0.12 -14.13 -30.33
C GLY A 165 1.26 -13.59 -29.93
N TYR A 166 1.52 -13.36 -28.64
CA TYR A 166 2.81 -12.88 -28.13
C TYR A 166 3.34 -13.73 -26.97
N PRO A 167 3.93 -14.91 -27.27
CA PRO A 167 4.44 -15.83 -26.23
C PRO A 167 5.50 -15.21 -25.31
N SER A 168 6.25 -14.20 -25.77
CA SER A 168 7.22 -13.46 -24.96
C SER A 168 6.58 -12.57 -23.88
N SER A 169 5.26 -12.55 -23.76
CA SER A 169 4.54 -11.77 -22.76
C SER A 169 4.03 -12.62 -21.58
N VAL A 170 4.29 -13.94 -21.56
CA VAL A 170 3.94 -14.81 -20.42
C VAL A 170 4.50 -14.29 -19.09
N ALA A 171 4.03 -14.86 -17.97
CA ALA A 171 4.51 -14.51 -16.63
C ALA A 171 6.06 -14.59 -16.53
N CYS A 172 6.65 -13.72 -15.69
CA CYS A 172 8.10 -13.55 -15.62
C CYS A 172 8.85 -14.85 -15.30
N ASN A 173 8.30 -15.66 -14.41
CA ASN A 173 8.86 -16.95 -14.03
C ASN A 173 9.04 -17.87 -15.25
N SER A 174 8.07 -17.91 -16.16
CA SER A 174 8.09 -18.72 -17.39
C SER A 174 9.16 -18.24 -18.39
N GLN A 175 9.73 -17.05 -18.18
CA GLN A 175 10.80 -16.47 -19.00
C GLN A 175 12.16 -16.48 -18.28
N ASN A 176 12.27 -17.15 -17.12
CA ASN A 176 13.44 -17.10 -16.24
C ASN A 176 13.79 -15.70 -15.73
N ILE A 177 12.82 -14.78 -15.71
CA ILE A 177 12.94 -13.47 -15.08
C ILE A 177 12.46 -13.61 -13.62
N ARG A 178 13.40 -13.52 -12.68
CA ARG A 178 13.20 -13.74 -11.24
C ARG A 178 13.52 -12.51 -10.40
N THR A 179 14.36 -11.60 -10.89
CA THR A 179 14.75 -10.39 -10.15
C THR A 179 14.21 -9.13 -10.80
N GLY A 180 14.14 -8.05 -10.01
CA GLY A 180 13.76 -6.74 -10.51
C GLY A 180 14.73 -6.21 -11.56
N GLU A 181 16.03 -6.48 -11.43
CA GLU A 181 17.06 -6.07 -12.39
C GLU A 181 16.87 -6.79 -13.73
N GLN A 182 16.57 -8.10 -13.71
CA GLN A 182 16.27 -8.86 -14.91
C GLN A 182 15.02 -8.31 -15.60
N TRP A 183 13.97 -7.99 -14.83
CA TRP A 183 12.77 -7.37 -15.36
C TRP A 183 13.06 -6.00 -15.97
N ALA A 184 13.83 -5.16 -15.29
CA ALA A 184 14.20 -3.83 -15.78
C ALA A 184 15.06 -3.89 -17.05
N ALA A 185 15.97 -4.86 -17.15
CA ALA A 185 16.76 -5.10 -18.36
C ALA A 185 15.85 -5.52 -19.54
N ASN A 186 14.89 -6.43 -19.30
CA ASN A 186 13.90 -6.82 -20.31
C ASN A 186 13.04 -5.62 -20.76
N TYR A 187 12.58 -4.81 -19.80
CA TYR A 187 11.81 -3.60 -20.10
C TYR A 187 12.60 -2.65 -21.01
N ARG A 188 13.84 -2.31 -20.65
CA ARG A 188 14.70 -1.40 -21.43
C ARG A 188 15.00 -1.92 -22.83
N LYS A 189 15.10 -3.24 -23.02
CA LYS A 189 15.32 -3.87 -24.33
C LYS A 189 14.18 -3.60 -25.30
N TYR A 190 12.93 -3.60 -24.83
CA TYR A 190 11.74 -3.52 -25.70
C TYR A 190 11.00 -2.19 -25.63
N ALA A 191 11.17 -1.38 -24.58
CA ALA A 191 10.46 -0.12 -24.40
C ALA A 191 10.71 0.89 -25.54
N SER A 192 11.94 0.99 -26.05
CA SER A 192 12.32 1.92 -27.13
C SER A 192 11.79 1.53 -28.51
N THR A 193 11.34 0.28 -28.68
CA THR A 193 10.87 -0.27 -29.96
C THR A 193 9.34 -0.33 -30.05
N GLY A 194 8.63 0.21 -29.04
CA GLY A 194 7.16 0.22 -29.01
C GLY A 194 6.52 -1.14 -28.71
N HIS A 195 7.31 -2.19 -28.44
CA HIS A 195 6.84 -3.53 -28.12
C HIS A 195 6.40 -3.66 -26.65
N HIS A 196 5.33 -2.94 -26.29
CA HIS A 196 4.85 -2.82 -24.89
C HIS A 196 4.66 -4.19 -24.19
N TYR A 197 4.00 -5.16 -24.83
CA TYR A 197 3.77 -6.48 -24.25
C TYR A 197 5.05 -7.33 -24.07
N ARG A 198 6.10 -7.08 -24.88
CA ARG A 198 7.42 -7.75 -24.70
C ARG A 198 8.21 -7.10 -23.58
N ALA A 199 7.99 -5.82 -23.34
CA ALA A 199 8.65 -5.08 -22.27
C ALA A 199 8.17 -5.50 -20.88
N VAL A 200 6.93 -6.02 -20.76
CA VAL A 200 6.30 -6.27 -19.45
C VAL A 200 5.80 -7.72 -19.31
N CYS A 201 6.36 -8.42 -18.33
CA CYS A 201 5.84 -9.66 -17.77
C CYS A 201 5.30 -9.41 -16.35
N SER A 202 4.44 -10.30 -15.86
CA SER A 202 3.86 -10.27 -14.51
C SER A 202 4.67 -11.08 -13.51
N PHE A 203 4.76 -10.58 -12.27
CA PHE A 203 5.18 -11.37 -11.11
C PHE A 203 3.96 -12.10 -10.53
N ASP A 204 4.04 -13.43 -10.41
CA ASP A 204 2.97 -14.25 -9.81
C ASP A 204 3.01 -14.14 -8.29
N VAL A 205 1.90 -13.71 -7.69
CA VAL A 205 1.78 -13.50 -6.23
C VAL A 205 0.58 -14.23 -5.64
N ARG A 206 0.00 -15.17 -6.40
CA ARG A 206 -1.06 -16.06 -5.91
C ARG A 206 -0.60 -16.84 -4.69
N ASP A 207 -1.55 -17.30 -3.89
CA ASP A 207 -1.27 -18.17 -2.74
C ASP A 207 -0.54 -19.46 -3.15
N ALA A 208 -0.82 -19.96 -4.36
CA ALA A 208 -0.14 -21.12 -4.94
C ALA A 208 1.38 -20.92 -5.16
N ALA A 209 1.86 -19.68 -5.29
CA ALA A 209 3.29 -19.37 -5.34
C ALA A 209 3.96 -19.53 -3.96
N ASN A 210 3.18 -19.59 -2.87
CA ASN A 210 3.62 -19.84 -1.50
C ASN A 210 4.83 -18.96 -1.13
N ASN A 211 5.95 -19.54 -0.69
CA ASN A 211 7.17 -18.82 -0.31
C ASN A 211 7.81 -17.99 -1.44
N LEU A 212 7.34 -18.08 -2.69
CA LEU A 212 7.78 -17.19 -3.76
C LEU A 212 6.93 -15.92 -3.87
N SER A 213 5.71 -15.90 -3.31
CA SER A 213 4.77 -14.79 -3.49
C SER A 213 5.33 -13.46 -2.98
N GLY A 214 5.84 -13.42 -1.75
CA GLY A 214 6.45 -12.23 -1.15
C GLY A 214 7.71 -11.78 -1.88
N PRO A 215 8.70 -12.67 -2.13
CA PRO A 215 9.85 -12.37 -2.96
C PRO A 215 9.49 -11.84 -4.35
N ASN A 216 8.53 -12.45 -5.05
CA ASN A 216 8.08 -12.02 -6.37
C ASN A 216 7.52 -10.59 -6.33
N PHE A 217 6.64 -10.28 -5.36
CA PHE A 217 6.09 -8.94 -5.22
C PHE A 217 7.19 -7.90 -4.94
N TYR A 218 8.13 -8.22 -4.06
CA TYR A 218 9.25 -7.35 -3.73
C TYR A 218 10.18 -7.11 -4.92
N GLN A 219 10.50 -8.16 -5.68
CA GLN A 219 11.30 -8.05 -6.91
C GLN A 219 10.60 -7.24 -7.99
N GLY A 220 9.28 -7.31 -8.10
CA GLY A 220 8.51 -6.39 -8.94
C GLY A 220 8.71 -4.92 -8.55
N MET A 221 8.67 -4.60 -7.25
CA MET A 221 8.91 -3.23 -6.79
C MET A 221 10.36 -2.79 -7.04
N ILE A 222 11.34 -3.69 -6.93
CA ILE A 222 12.74 -3.42 -7.34
C ILE A 222 12.80 -3.10 -8.83
N GLY A 223 12.18 -3.90 -9.69
CA GLY A 223 12.21 -3.71 -11.14
C GLY A 223 11.58 -2.39 -11.57
N GLY A 224 10.44 -2.02 -10.98
CA GLY A 224 9.82 -0.72 -11.21
C GLY A 224 10.71 0.45 -10.75
N ARG A 225 11.34 0.35 -9.57
CA ARG A 225 12.30 1.36 -9.10
C ARG A 225 13.50 1.49 -10.03
N ALA A 226 14.01 0.39 -10.56
CA ALA A 226 15.17 0.37 -11.45
C ALA A 226 14.92 1.06 -12.80
N ILE A 227 13.66 1.29 -13.21
CA ILE A 227 13.34 2.06 -14.43
C ILE A 227 12.74 3.45 -14.12
N SER A 228 12.74 3.88 -12.86
CA SER A 228 12.36 5.25 -12.47
C SER A 228 13.20 6.29 -13.23
N PRO A 229 12.65 7.43 -13.70
CA PRO A 229 11.29 7.96 -13.43
C PRO A 229 10.19 7.38 -14.34
N THR A 230 10.48 6.41 -15.21
CA THR A 230 9.45 5.82 -16.10
C THR A 230 8.27 5.26 -15.30
N THR A 231 8.54 4.44 -14.28
CA THR A 231 7.51 3.87 -13.39
C THR A 231 6.71 4.92 -12.63
N PHE A 232 7.31 6.06 -12.28
CA PHE A 232 6.58 7.14 -11.61
C PHE A 232 5.48 7.74 -12.51
N ASN A 233 5.70 7.72 -13.83
CA ASN A 233 4.84 8.32 -14.85
C ASN A 233 3.78 7.36 -15.41
N ILE A 234 3.95 6.06 -15.20
CA ILE A 234 3.09 4.99 -15.71
C ILE A 234 2.48 4.24 -14.53
N PRO A 235 1.14 4.19 -14.40
CA PRO A 235 0.52 3.45 -13.33
C PRO A 235 0.94 1.99 -13.30
N ASN A 236 1.17 1.43 -12.12
CA ASN A 236 1.34 -0.01 -11.97
C ASN A 236 -0.01 -0.72 -12.01
N ASP A 237 0.02 -2.03 -12.29
CA ASP A 237 -1.16 -2.86 -12.42
C ASP A 237 -1.05 -4.10 -11.51
N VAL A 238 -1.86 -4.11 -10.46
CA VAL A 238 -2.05 -5.24 -9.56
C VAL A 238 -3.39 -5.89 -9.95
N LYS A 239 -3.35 -7.16 -10.35
CA LYS A 239 -4.58 -7.90 -10.68
C LYS A 239 -5.11 -8.59 -9.45
N LEU A 240 -6.32 -8.22 -9.06
CA LEU A 240 -7.10 -8.94 -8.05
C LEU A 240 -8.10 -9.85 -8.76
N LYS A 241 -8.44 -10.99 -8.15
CA LYS A 241 -9.49 -11.88 -8.66
C LYS A 241 -10.81 -11.12 -8.76
N THR A 242 -11.47 -11.20 -9.90
CA THR A 242 -12.77 -10.57 -10.08
C THR A 242 -13.85 -11.26 -9.24
N TRP A 243 -14.74 -10.46 -8.67
CA TRP A 243 -15.89 -10.88 -7.87
C TRP A 243 -17.19 -10.83 -8.69
N GLN A 244 -18.31 -11.26 -8.11
CA GLN A 244 -19.63 -11.07 -8.71
C GLN A 244 -20.17 -9.66 -8.43
N ALA A 245 -20.95 -9.09 -9.36
CA ALA A 245 -21.64 -7.82 -9.11
C ALA A 245 -22.64 -7.93 -7.94
N GLY A 246 -22.97 -6.80 -7.31
CA GLY A 246 -23.95 -6.75 -6.22
C GLY A 246 -23.39 -7.13 -4.85
N LEU A 247 -22.06 -7.29 -4.71
CA LEU A 247 -21.40 -7.67 -3.46
C LEU A 247 -20.96 -6.48 -2.60
N ALA A 248 -21.57 -5.31 -2.77
CA ALA A 248 -21.19 -4.05 -2.13
C ALA A 248 -20.91 -4.19 -0.61
N LYS A 249 -21.81 -4.87 0.12
CA LYS A 249 -21.71 -5.05 1.59
C LYS A 249 -20.53 -5.92 2.03
N THR A 250 -20.14 -6.89 1.20
CA THR A 250 -19.06 -7.84 1.51
C THR A 250 -17.72 -7.41 0.92
N LEU A 251 -17.67 -6.42 0.02
CA LEU A 251 -16.38 -5.96 -0.51
C LEU A 251 -15.52 -5.32 0.59
N PRO A 252 -14.20 -5.57 0.58
CA PRO A 252 -13.27 -5.02 1.56
C PRO A 252 -12.94 -3.55 1.29
N ILE A 253 -13.94 -2.74 0.91
CA ILE A 253 -13.77 -1.29 0.76
C ILE A 253 -13.58 -0.69 2.14
N GLU A 254 -12.47 0.03 2.29
CA GLU A 254 -12.06 0.76 3.49
C GLU A 254 -12.39 2.25 3.39
N ALA A 255 -12.18 2.82 2.20
CA ALA A 255 -12.44 4.23 1.93
C ALA A 255 -12.83 4.43 0.46
N PHE A 256 -13.64 5.45 0.22
CA PHE A 256 -13.67 6.12 -1.07
C PHE A 256 -12.55 7.17 -1.10
N PHE A 257 -12.06 7.51 -2.28
CA PHE A 257 -11.07 8.57 -2.41
C PHE A 257 -11.26 9.42 -3.65
N TYR A 258 -10.75 10.64 -3.60
CA TYR A 258 -10.55 11.49 -4.76
C TYR A 258 -9.19 12.17 -4.70
N TYR A 259 -8.72 12.67 -5.84
CA TYR A 259 -7.61 13.60 -5.90
C TYR A 259 -7.83 14.66 -6.98
N VAL A 260 -7.01 15.71 -6.96
CA VAL A 260 -7.03 16.74 -8.01
C VAL A 260 -6.04 16.33 -9.09
N ARG A 261 -6.53 16.19 -10.32
CA ARG A 261 -5.72 15.84 -11.48
C ARG A 261 -5.93 16.88 -12.56
N ASP A 262 -4.85 17.48 -13.05
CA ASP A 262 -4.90 18.45 -14.16
C ASP A 262 -5.95 19.57 -13.91
N GLY A 263 -6.03 20.04 -12.66
CA GLY A 263 -7.00 21.04 -12.21
C GLY A 263 -8.44 20.53 -11.96
N LYS A 264 -8.72 19.25 -12.21
CA LYS A 264 -10.05 18.64 -12.05
C LYS A 264 -10.14 17.76 -10.81
N THR A 265 -11.06 18.08 -9.91
CA THR A 265 -11.35 17.29 -8.70
C THR A 265 -12.36 16.17 -8.98
N GLY A 266 -12.17 15.00 -8.36
CA GLY A 266 -13.13 13.90 -8.37
C GLY A 266 -14.16 13.93 -7.23
N LEU A 267 -14.18 15.00 -6.41
CA LEU A 267 -14.98 15.07 -5.18
C LEU A 267 -16.48 14.89 -5.41
N LYS A 268 -17.06 15.63 -6.37
CA LYS A 268 -18.52 15.56 -6.63
C LYS A 268 -18.94 14.16 -7.06
N ASP A 269 -18.13 13.50 -7.89
CA ASP A 269 -18.43 12.17 -8.40
C ASP A 269 -18.31 11.12 -7.28
N VAL A 270 -17.27 11.20 -6.44
CA VAL A 270 -17.11 10.25 -5.34
C VAL A 270 -18.16 10.43 -4.23
N GLN A 271 -18.71 11.64 -4.05
CA GLN A 271 -19.86 11.88 -3.17
C GLN A 271 -21.15 11.21 -3.66
N VAL A 272 -21.29 10.99 -4.97
CA VAL A 272 -22.41 10.18 -5.53
C VAL A 272 -22.20 8.72 -5.16
N ASP A 273 -20.98 8.20 -5.32
CA ASP A 273 -20.64 6.82 -4.98
C ASP A 273 -20.86 6.55 -3.48
N GLN A 274 -20.40 7.45 -2.60
CA GLN A 274 -20.55 7.31 -1.15
C GLN A 274 -22.03 7.26 -0.74
N ARG A 275 -22.86 8.17 -1.28
CA ARG A 275 -24.30 8.18 -1.02
C ARG A 275 -24.96 6.89 -1.49
N ARG A 276 -24.65 6.46 -2.71
CA ARG A 276 -25.18 5.23 -3.30
C ARG A 276 -24.79 4.01 -2.46
N PHE A 277 -23.54 3.93 -2.01
CA PHE A 277 -23.06 2.85 -1.16
C PHE A 277 -23.78 2.80 0.19
N LYS A 278 -23.97 3.96 0.84
CA LYS A 278 -24.73 4.06 2.10
C LYS A 278 -26.17 3.62 1.95
N VAL A 279 -26.85 4.04 0.88
CA VAL A 279 -28.23 3.63 0.58
C VAL A 279 -28.34 2.11 0.39
N LEU A 280 -27.40 1.51 -0.33
CA LEU A 280 -27.44 0.07 -0.61
C LEU A 280 -27.07 -0.81 0.58
N THR A 281 -26.11 -0.38 1.38
CA THR A 281 -25.48 -1.25 2.39
C THR A 281 -25.85 -0.89 3.82
N GLY A 282 -26.33 0.33 4.06
CA GLY A 282 -26.47 0.94 5.38
C GLY A 282 -25.14 1.40 6.00
N VAL A 283 -24.00 1.10 5.38
CA VAL A 283 -22.65 1.38 5.92
C VAL A 283 -22.15 2.72 5.40
N ALA A 284 -21.66 3.58 6.30
CA ALA A 284 -20.94 4.79 5.93
C ALA A 284 -19.45 4.48 5.83
N ILE A 285 -18.87 4.74 4.66
CA ILE A 285 -17.43 4.61 4.40
C ILE A 285 -16.89 6.02 4.12
N PRO A 286 -15.77 6.44 4.73
CA PRO A 286 -15.26 7.80 4.56
C PRO A 286 -14.74 8.06 3.15
N ILE A 287 -14.86 9.31 2.71
CA ILE A 287 -14.12 9.87 1.58
C ILE A 287 -12.79 10.43 2.11
N ILE A 288 -11.69 10.02 1.48
CA ILE A 288 -10.33 10.48 1.78
C ILE A 288 -9.80 11.29 0.60
N LYS A 289 -9.37 12.52 0.87
CA LYS A 289 -8.62 13.32 -0.08
C LYS A 289 -7.21 12.77 -0.18
N VAL A 290 -6.87 12.23 -1.35
CA VAL A 290 -5.52 11.79 -1.68
C VAL A 290 -4.82 12.92 -2.40
N THR A 291 -3.58 13.24 -2.02
CA THR A 291 -2.69 14.08 -2.83
C THR A 291 -1.62 13.18 -3.42
N MET A 292 -1.62 13.02 -4.75
CA MET A 292 -0.56 12.28 -5.43
C MET A 292 0.70 13.15 -5.54
N PRO A 293 1.91 12.57 -5.43
CA PRO A 293 3.15 13.32 -5.54
C PRO A 293 3.35 13.84 -6.98
N GLY A 294 3.77 15.09 -7.11
CA GLY A 294 4.19 15.72 -8.36
C GLY A 294 5.62 15.36 -8.77
N THR A 295 6.50 15.12 -7.78
CA THR A 295 7.89 14.69 -7.99
C THR A 295 8.24 13.44 -7.18
N LEU A 296 9.42 12.86 -7.39
CA LEU A 296 9.87 11.67 -6.65
C LEU A 296 10.24 11.97 -5.19
N GLU A 297 10.50 13.23 -4.84
CA GLU A 297 10.84 13.68 -3.50
C GLU A 297 9.58 13.83 -2.63
N GLU A 298 8.45 14.18 -3.25
CA GLU A 298 7.15 14.33 -2.61
C GLU A 298 6.52 12.98 -2.22
N ASN A 299 5.56 13.00 -1.29
CA ASN A 299 4.86 11.81 -0.83
C ASN A 299 3.37 11.89 -1.11
N THR A 300 2.75 10.73 -1.35
CA THR A 300 1.29 10.63 -1.29
C THR A 300 0.80 10.95 0.12
N THR A 301 -0.21 11.82 0.24
CA THR A 301 -0.85 12.15 1.52
C THR A 301 -2.31 11.77 1.52
N PHE A 302 -2.84 11.50 2.71
CA PHE A 302 -4.22 11.07 2.95
C PHE A 302 -4.83 11.99 3.99
N ALA A 303 -5.88 12.70 3.63
CA ALA A 303 -6.56 13.63 4.53
C ALA A 303 -8.06 13.32 4.57
N TYR A 304 -8.60 13.22 5.78
CA TYR A 304 -10.04 13.26 5.99
C TYR A 304 -10.50 14.71 6.14
N GLN A 305 -11.60 15.06 5.49
CA GLN A 305 -12.25 16.36 5.65
C GLN A 305 -13.75 16.10 5.86
N GLU A 306 -14.32 16.66 6.92
CA GLU A 306 -15.75 16.50 7.21
C GLU A 306 -16.61 17.10 6.09
N ALA A 307 -16.20 18.25 5.54
CA ALA A 307 -16.87 18.90 4.42
C ALA A 307 -16.84 18.11 3.10
N ASP A 308 -15.96 17.10 2.97
CA ASP A 308 -15.93 16.24 1.78
C ASP A 308 -16.99 15.13 1.85
N GLN A 309 -17.52 14.82 3.03
CA GLN A 309 -18.48 13.73 3.22
C GLN A 309 -19.88 14.12 2.73
N ALA A 310 -20.58 13.17 2.12
CA ALA A 310 -21.96 13.33 1.66
C ALA A 310 -22.97 12.50 2.48
N VAL A 311 -22.48 11.76 3.49
CA VAL A 311 -23.28 10.99 4.44
C VAL A 311 -22.63 11.09 5.83
N ASN A 312 -23.45 10.93 6.88
CA ASN A 312 -23.01 10.85 8.27
C ASN A 312 -22.69 9.40 8.68
#